data_AF-A0A807N5T4-F1
#
_entry.id   AF-A0A807N5T4-F1
#
_cell.length_a   1.000
_cell.length_b   1.000
_cell.length_c   1.000
_cell.angle_alpha   90.00
_cell.angle_beta   90.00
_cell.angle_gamma   90.00
#
_symmetry.space_group_name_H-M   'P 1'
#
loop_
_entity.id
_entity.type
_entity.pdbx_description
1 polymer ?
#
loop_
_entity_poly.entity_id
_entity_poly.type
_entity_poly.pdbx_seq_one_letter_code
_entity_poly.pdbx_strand_id
1 'polypeptide(L)'
;MALMTTSSRPRTTMRRVAALLSLVVSATYLVVFLQLLRTFGELPDDPTPAFEFLAGVYLVGAIVTLVFDNRGLQWLGAAVQVALLAGYVGITVLKEQEFARRFLVQGVLISVAQVALLAVLVALALGRGMEDAGSA
;
A
#
# COMPACT_ATOMS: atom_id res chain seq x y z
N MET A 1 -33.08 5.30 28.77
CA MET A 1 -31.67 4.93 29.06
C MET A 1 -31.12 4.27 27.81
N ALA A 2 -30.56 5.05 26.88
CA ALA A 2 -30.09 4.57 25.59
C ALA A 2 -28.60 4.24 25.68
N LEU A 3 -28.26 2.96 25.53
CA LEU A 3 -26.89 2.50 25.38
C LEU A 3 -26.37 2.96 24.02
N MET A 4 -25.66 4.09 24.00
CA MET A 4 -24.91 4.55 22.84
C MET A 4 -23.78 3.56 22.54
N THR A 5 -23.93 2.81 21.47
CA THR A 5 -22.94 1.87 20.92
C THR A 5 -21.82 2.65 20.22
N THR A 6 -20.84 3.15 20.98
CA THR A 6 -19.71 3.96 20.47
C THR A 6 -18.44 3.17 20.13
N SER A 7 -18.49 1.87 19.83
CA SER A 7 -17.27 1.10 19.51
C SER A 7 -16.84 1.11 18.04
N SER A 8 -17.64 1.63 17.09
CA SER A 8 -17.39 1.51 15.65
C SER A 8 -16.48 2.58 15.01
N ARG A 9 -16.14 3.66 15.74
CA ARG A 9 -15.32 4.78 15.22
C ARG A 9 -13.84 4.45 14.89
N PRO A 10 -13.12 3.59 15.65
CA PRO A 10 -11.71 3.33 15.40
C PRO A 10 -11.45 2.62 14.06
N ARG A 11 -12.25 1.59 13.76
CA ARG A 11 -12.06 0.73 12.58
C ARG A 11 -12.28 1.47 11.26
N THR A 12 -13.34 2.27 11.16
CA THR A 12 -13.60 3.09 9.96
C THR A 12 -12.49 4.14 9.74
N THR A 13 -11.95 4.70 10.83
CA THR A 13 -10.81 5.63 10.75
C THR A 13 -9.56 4.93 10.22
N MET A 14 -9.22 3.75 10.75
CA MET A 14 -8.08 2.95 10.26
C MET A 14 -8.21 2.57 8.79
N ARG A 15 -9.42 2.21 8.32
CA ARG A 15 -9.67 1.93 6.90
C ARG A 15 -9.44 3.15 6.02
N ARG A 16 -9.88 4.34 6.46
CA ARG A 16 -9.62 5.60 5.75
C ARG A 16 -8.13 5.92 5.70
N VAL A 17 -7.40 5.69 6.79
CA VAL A 17 -5.95 5.85 6.85
C VAL A 17 -5.25 4.88 5.88
N ALA A 18 -5.62 3.59 5.87
CA ALA A 18 -5.07 2.61 4.94
C ALA A 18 -5.34 3.00 3.48
N ALA A 19 -6.57 3.43 3.16
CA ALA A 19 -6.91 3.89 1.82
C ALA A 19 -6.12 5.14 1.41
N LEU A 20 -5.96 6.10 2.32
CA LEU A 20 -5.17 7.31 2.08
C LEU A 20 -3.70 6.97 1.84
N LEU A 21 -3.10 6.09 2.65
CA LEU A 21 -1.73 5.62 2.44
C LEU A 21 -1.58 4.93 1.08
N SER A 22 -2.54 4.09 0.71
CA SER A 22 -2.55 3.42 -0.60
C SER A 22 -2.66 4.43 -1.76
N LEU A 23 -3.49 5.47 -1.62
CA LEU A 23 -3.57 6.57 -2.60
C LEU A 23 -2.27 7.36 -2.70
N VAL A 24 -1.60 7.65 -1.57
CA VAL A 24 -0.30 8.35 -1.56
C VAL A 24 0.75 7.52 -2.30
N VAL A 25 0.81 6.21 -2.07
CA VAL A 25 1.74 5.33 -2.79
C VAL A 25 1.40 5.27 -4.28
N SER A 26 0.12 5.12 -4.64
CA SER A 26 -0.35 5.14 -6.03
C SER A 26 0.05 6.44 -6.74
N ALA A 27 -0.22 7.58 -6.13
CA ALA A 27 0.15 8.89 -6.67
C ALA A 27 1.67 9.04 -6.82
N THR A 28 2.46 8.53 -5.87
CA THR A 28 3.92 8.57 -5.95
C THR A 28 4.44 7.73 -7.12
N TYR A 29 3.90 6.52 -7.33
CA TYR A 29 4.24 5.70 -8.49
C TYR A 29 3.84 6.36 -9.81
N LEU A 30 2.67 7.00 -9.87
CA LEU A 30 2.24 7.74 -11.04
C LEU A 30 3.16 8.93 -11.34
N VAL A 31 3.61 9.66 -10.32
CA VAL A 31 4.57 10.76 -10.48
C VAL A 31 5.91 10.24 -11.02
N VAL A 32 6.42 9.12 -10.51
CA VAL A 32 7.64 8.48 -11.02
C VAL A 32 7.48 8.05 -12.47
N PHE A 33 6.35 7.40 -12.81
CA PHE A 33 6.00 7.03 -14.18
C PHE A 33 6.02 8.25 -15.12
N LEU A 34 5.34 9.34 -14.75
CA LEU A 34 5.31 10.56 -15.56
C LEU A 34 6.69 11.23 -15.70
N GLN A 35 7.54 11.15 -14.67
CA GLN A 35 8.92 11.64 -14.74
C GLN A 35 9.78 10.81 -15.69
N LEU A 36 9.67 9.47 -15.63
CA LEU A 36 10.39 8.57 -16.52
C LEU A 36 9.97 8.77 -17.98
N LEU A 37 8.66 8.83 -18.23
CA LEU A 37 8.10 9.06 -19.57
C LEU A 37 8.60 10.37 -20.19
N ARG A 38 8.71 11.44 -19.39
CA ARG A 38 9.25 12.73 -19.84
C ARG A 38 10.76 12.73 -20.06
N THR A 39 11.50 11.91 -19.31
CA THR A 39 12.97 11.98 -19.27
C THR A 39 13.62 11.09 -20.33
N PHE A 40 13.05 9.91 -20.60
CA PHE A 40 13.74 8.89 -21.39
C PHE A 40 13.09 8.58 -22.75
N GLY A 41 11.79 8.80 -22.93
CA GLY A 41 11.08 8.20 -24.08
C GLY A 41 11.17 6.66 -24.05
N GLU A 42 10.37 5.97 -24.86
CA GLU A 42 10.29 4.49 -24.86
C GLU A 42 11.68 3.86 -25.09
N LEU A 43 12.30 3.36 -24.02
CA LEU A 43 13.53 2.58 -24.08
C LEU A 43 13.19 1.08 -24.21
N PRO A 44 14.02 0.26 -24.90
CA PRO A 44 13.75 -1.16 -25.07
C PRO A 44 13.69 -1.98 -23.76
N ASP A 45 14.37 -1.50 -22.71
CA ASP A 45 14.41 -2.09 -21.35
C ASP A 45 13.75 -1.14 -20.32
N ASP A 46 12.69 -0.45 -20.73
CA ASP A 46 12.05 0.59 -19.91
C ASP A 46 11.26 0.00 -18.72
N PRO A 47 11.59 0.33 -17.46
CA PRO A 47 10.81 -0.09 -16.29
C PRO A 47 9.46 0.65 -16.17
N THR A 48 9.16 1.62 -17.05
CA THR A 48 7.95 2.45 -17.03
C THR A 48 6.62 1.68 -16.89
N PRO A 49 6.35 0.58 -17.61
CA PRO A 49 5.11 -0.19 -17.45
C PRO A 49 4.91 -0.76 -16.04
N ALA A 50 5.99 -1.07 -15.32
CA ALA A 50 5.90 -1.59 -13.95
C ALA A 50 5.37 -0.52 -12.98
N PHE A 51 5.73 0.76 -13.18
CA PHE A 51 5.27 1.85 -12.32
C PHE A 51 3.79 2.19 -12.53
N GLU A 52 3.31 2.17 -13.77
CA GLU A 52 1.87 2.33 -14.06
C GLU A 52 1.06 1.19 -13.44
N PHE A 53 1.52 -0.05 -13.62
CA PHE A 53 0.88 -1.22 -13.04
C PHE A 53 0.82 -1.12 -11.51
N LEU A 54 1.93 -0.77 -10.86
CA LEU A 54 1.97 -0.57 -9.41
C LEU A 54 1.03 0.55 -8.96
N ALA A 55 1.00 1.69 -9.66
CA ALA A 55 0.07 2.77 -9.37
C ALA A 55 -1.40 2.27 -9.43
N GLY A 56 -1.75 1.48 -10.44
CA GLY A 56 -3.06 0.86 -10.58
C GLY A 56 -3.39 -0.11 -9.44
N VAL A 57 -2.46 -0.99 -9.06
CA VAL A 57 -2.64 -1.94 -7.95
C VAL A 57 -2.95 -1.22 -6.64
N TYR A 58 -2.20 -0.16 -6.32
CA TYR A 58 -2.44 0.63 -5.10
C TYR A 58 -3.75 1.43 -5.16
N LEU A 59 -4.15 1.91 -6.34
CA LEU A 59 -5.45 2.58 -6.50
C LEU A 59 -6.61 1.61 -6.28
N VAL A 60 -6.55 0.43 -6.90
CA VAL A 60 -7.54 -0.63 -6.70
C VAL A 60 -7.56 -1.07 -5.23
N GLY A 61 -6.40 -1.23 -4.61
CA GLY A 61 -6.27 -1.53 -3.18
C GLY A 61 -6.99 -0.50 -2.30
N ALA A 62 -6.81 0.80 -2.58
CA ALA A 62 -7.50 1.86 -1.85
C ALA A 62 -9.02 1.77 -1.96
N ILE A 63 -9.54 1.54 -3.17
CA ILE A 63 -10.97 1.39 -3.44
C ILE A 63 -11.51 0.16 -2.69
N VAL A 64 -10.83 -0.98 -2.82
CA VAL A 64 -11.23 -2.24 -2.17
C VAL A 64 -11.27 -2.07 -0.65
N THR A 65 -10.27 -1.44 -0.04
CA THR A 65 -10.22 -1.19 1.41
C THR A 65 -11.36 -0.27 1.88
N LEU A 66 -11.78 0.71 1.06
CA LEU A 66 -12.90 1.61 1.39
C LEU A 66 -14.27 0.96 1.20
N VAL A 67 -14.44 0.17 0.14
CA VAL A 67 -15.74 -0.44 -0.19
C VAL A 67 -15.99 -1.67 0.66
N PHE A 68 -14.99 -2.54 0.83
CA PHE A 68 -15.16 -3.83 1.48
C PHE A 68 -14.50 -3.87 2.86
N ASP A 69 -15.28 -4.26 3.87
CA ASP A 69 -14.78 -4.50 5.24
C ASP A 69 -14.63 -6.01 5.51
N ASN A 70 -13.77 -6.68 4.74
CA ASN A 70 -13.56 -8.12 4.84
C ASN A 70 -12.14 -8.44 5.36
N ARG A 71 -12.05 -9.28 6.40
CA ARG A 71 -10.79 -9.72 7.01
C ARG A 71 -9.87 -10.44 6.02
N GLY A 72 -10.42 -11.29 5.16
CA GLY A 72 -9.68 -12.00 4.13
C GLY A 72 -9.02 -11.03 3.14
N LEU A 73 -9.73 -9.95 2.78
CA LEU A 73 -9.16 -8.91 1.91
C LEU A 73 -8.05 -8.12 2.60
N GLN A 74 -8.14 -7.88 3.90
CA GLN A 74 -7.06 -7.21 4.65
C GLN A 74 -5.81 -8.09 4.73
N TRP A 75 -5.96 -9.39 4.98
CA TRP A 75 -4.84 -10.34 4.96
C TRP A 75 -4.23 -10.48 3.57
N LEU A 76 -5.06 -10.55 2.52
CA LEU A 76 -4.59 -10.57 1.15
C LEU A 76 -3.81 -9.28 0.82
N GLY A 77 -4.34 -8.12 1.21
CA GLY A 77 -3.63 -6.84 1.05
C GLY A 77 -2.29 -6.82 1.77
N ALA A 78 -2.23 -7.31 3.02
CA ALA A 78 -0.98 -7.42 3.77
C ALA A 78 0.02 -8.36 3.09
N ALA A 79 -0.43 -9.52 2.58
CA ALA A 79 0.42 -10.45 1.84
C ALA A 79 0.98 -9.81 0.55
N VAL A 80 0.16 -9.06 -0.18
CA VAL A 80 0.61 -8.29 -1.35
C VAL A 80 1.65 -7.24 -0.97
N GLN A 81 1.46 -6.49 0.13
CA GLN A 81 2.47 -5.53 0.61
C GLN A 81 3.80 -6.21 0.93
N VAL A 82 3.79 -7.37 1.58
CA VAL A 82 5.01 -8.13 1.89
C VAL A 82 5.72 -8.57 0.60
N ALA A 83 4.98 -9.07 -0.38
CA ALA A 83 5.56 -9.47 -1.67
C ALA A 83 6.20 -8.28 -2.42
N LEU A 84 5.55 -7.11 -2.41
CA LEU A 84 6.07 -5.89 -3.03
C LEU A 84 7.33 -5.37 -2.33
N LEU A 85 7.34 -5.37 -0.98
CA LEU A 85 8.51 -5.00 -0.19
C LEU A 85 9.68 -5.97 -0.44
N ALA A 86 9.41 -7.28 -0.48
CA ALA A 86 10.42 -8.29 -0.79
C ALA A 86 10.99 -8.12 -2.20
N GLY A 87 10.14 -7.81 -3.18
CA GLY A 87 10.57 -7.48 -4.55
C GLY A 87 11.48 -6.24 -4.58
N TYR A 88 11.11 -5.18 -3.87
CA TYR A 88 11.92 -3.96 -3.79
C TYR A 88 13.28 -4.20 -3.12
N VAL A 89 13.31 -4.92 -2.00
CA VAL A 89 14.57 -5.32 -1.33
C VAL A 89 15.41 -6.20 -2.26
N GLY A 90 14.80 -7.16 -2.95
CA GLY A 90 15.50 -8.00 -3.93
C GLY A 90 16.16 -7.19 -5.04
N ILE A 91 15.43 -6.24 -5.64
CA ILE A 91 15.96 -5.38 -6.72
C ILE A 91 17.09 -4.48 -6.22
N THR A 92 16.89 -3.84 -5.05
CA THR A 92 17.88 -2.92 -4.47
C THR A 92 19.16 -3.62 -4.01
N VAL A 93 19.06 -4.86 -3.53
CA VAL A 93 20.22 -5.67 -3.13
C VAL A 93 20.94 -6.28 -4.34
N LEU A 94 20.20 -6.70 -5.38
CA LEU A 94 20.75 -7.54 -6.46
C LEU A 94 21.15 -6.79 -7.74
N LYS A 95 20.51 -5.67 -8.11
CA LYS A 95 20.62 -5.22 -9.51
C LYS A 95 21.12 -3.81 -9.81
N GLU A 96 20.85 -2.76 -9.04
CA GLU A 96 21.11 -1.41 -9.60
C GLU A 96 21.29 -0.31 -8.56
N GLN A 97 22.54 0.08 -8.30
CA GLN A 97 22.83 1.27 -7.48
C GLN A 97 22.52 2.58 -8.21
N GLU A 98 22.53 2.62 -9.56
CA GLU A 98 22.28 3.84 -10.31
C GLU A 98 20.80 4.25 -10.34
N PHE A 99 19.89 3.29 -10.57
CA PHE A 99 18.45 3.54 -10.49
C PHE A 99 18.05 3.90 -9.04
N ALA A 100 18.58 3.16 -8.06
CA ALA A 100 18.36 3.44 -6.65
C ALA A 100 18.88 4.83 -6.22
N ARG A 101 19.97 5.34 -6.80
CA ARG A 101 20.49 6.69 -6.50
C ARG A 101 19.59 7.80 -7.04
N ARG A 102 19.08 7.68 -8.27
CA ARG A 102 18.23 8.72 -8.87
C ARG A 102 16.87 8.84 -8.19
N PHE A 103 16.32 7.73 -7.71
CA PHE A 103 14.99 7.68 -7.10
C PHE A 103 15.03 7.39 -5.60
N LEU A 104 16.16 7.62 -4.93
CA LEU A 104 16.36 7.24 -3.53
C LEU A 104 15.31 7.86 -2.61
N VAL A 105 14.99 9.15 -2.82
CA VAL A 105 14.00 9.87 -2.02
C VAL A 105 12.60 9.28 -2.21
N GLN A 106 12.18 9.06 -3.46
CA GLN A 106 10.88 8.48 -3.79
C GLN A 106 10.79 7.04 -3.28
N GLY A 107 11.85 6.24 -3.43
CA GLY A 107 11.93 4.86 -2.94
C GLY A 107 11.82 4.76 -1.42
N VAL A 108 12.47 5.67 -0.68
CA VAL A 108 12.34 5.75 0.78
C VAL A 108 10.91 6.16 1.18
N LEU A 109 10.33 7.19 0.54
CA LEU A 109 8.97 7.62 0.81
C LEU A 109 7.94 6.50 0.58
N ILE A 110 8.06 5.78 -0.55
CA ILE A 110 7.23 4.63 -0.87
C ILE A 110 7.41 3.54 0.19
N SER A 111 8.65 3.21 0.56
CA SER A 111 8.93 2.15 1.55
C SER A 111 8.32 2.48 2.92
N VAL A 112 8.48 3.72 3.39
CA VAL A 112 7.89 4.17 4.67
C VAL A 112 6.37 4.07 4.61
N ALA A 113 5.75 4.53 3.53
CA ALA A 113 4.31 4.45 3.35
C ALA A 113 3.81 2.99 3.25
N GLN A 114 4.55 2.11 2.58
CA GLN A 114 4.26 0.67 2.48
C GLN A 114 4.32 -0.04 3.84
N VAL A 115 5.35 0.25 4.65
CA VAL A 115 5.48 -0.31 6.00
C VAL A 115 4.34 0.17 6.90
N ALA A 116 4.01 1.47 6.84
CA ALA A 116 2.87 2.02 7.58
C ALA A 116 1.54 1.39 7.13
N LEU A 117 1.33 1.23 5.82
CA LEU A 117 0.14 0.58 5.26
C LEU A 117 0.04 -0.87 5.72
N LEU A 118 1.14 -1.63 5.66
CA LEU A 118 1.18 -3.01 6.14
C LEU A 118 0.78 -3.10 7.62
N ALA A 119 1.33 -2.23 8.47
CA ALA A 119 0.98 -2.19 9.89
C ALA A 119 -0.53 -1.95 10.10
N VAL A 120 -1.12 -1.01 9.36
CA VAL A 120 -2.56 -0.72 9.45
C VAL A 120 -3.41 -1.90 8.95
N LEU A 121 -3.03 -2.54 7.82
CA LEU A 121 -3.74 -3.70 7.28
C LEU A 121 -3.71 -4.89 8.24
N VAL A 122 -2.55 -5.17 8.84
CA VAL A 122 -2.39 -6.22 9.86
C VAL A 122 -3.24 -5.90 11.09
N ALA A 123 -3.21 -4.65 11.58
CA ALA A 123 -4.04 -4.23 12.70
C ALA A 123 -5.55 -4.35 12.39
N LEU A 124 -5.99 -4.00 11.17
CA LEU A 124 -7.37 -4.18 10.71
C LEU A 124 -7.77 -5.66 10.62
N ALA A 125 -6.83 -6.53 10.24
CA ALA A 125 -7.03 -7.97 10.11
C ALA A 125 -7.07 -8.68 11.48
N LEU A 126 -6.31 -8.19 12.46
CA LEU A 126 -6.27 -8.73 13.82
C LEU A 126 -7.40 -8.16 14.71
N GLY A 127 -7.73 -6.88 14.58
CA GLY A 127 -8.63 -6.16 15.49
C GLY A 127 -10.08 -6.65 15.55
N ARG A 128 -10.54 -7.46 14.58
CA ARG A 128 -11.86 -8.11 14.65
C ARG A 128 -11.86 -9.39 15.48
N GLY A 129 -10.71 -10.08 15.59
CA GLY A 129 -10.62 -11.33 16.35
C GLY A 129 -10.79 -11.15 17.87
N MET A 130 -10.58 -9.95 18.39
CA MET A 130 -10.82 -9.65 19.82
C MET A 130 -12.28 -9.30 20.11
N GLU A 131 -13.02 -8.75 19.14
CA GLU A 131 -14.46 -8.50 19.30
C GLU A 131 -15.25 -9.81 19.29
N ASP A 132 -14.87 -10.76 18.43
CA ASP A 132 -15.53 -12.08 18.32
C ASP A 132 -15.25 -12.98 19.54
N ALA A 133 -14.08 -12.83 20.19
CA ALA A 133 -13.69 -13.61 21.37
C ALA A 133 -14.32 -13.13 22.69
N GLY A 134 -14.88 -11.92 22.73
CA GLY A 134 -15.61 -11.39 23.88
C GLY A 134 -17.11 -11.69 23.87
N SER A 135 -17.60 -12.38 22.83
CA SER A 135 -19.01 -12.73 22.62
C SER A 135 -19.31 -14.23 22.72
N ALA A 136 -18.34 -15.04 23.13
CA ALA A 136 -18.49 -16.48 23.41
C ALA A 136 -18.32 -16.74 24.91
#